data_AF-A0A2U1VW74-F1
#
_entry.id   AF-A0A2U1VW74-F1
#
_cell.length_a   1.000
_cell.length_b   1.000
_cell.length_c   1.000
_cell.angle_alpha   90.00
_cell.angle_beta   90.00
_cell.angle_gamma   90.00
#
_symmetry.space_group_name_H-M   'P 1'
#
loop_
_entity.id
_entity.type
_entity.pdbx_description
1 polymer ?
#
loop_
_entity_poly.entity_id
_entity_poly.type
_entity_poly.pdbx_seq_one_letter_code
_entity_poly.pdbx_strand_id
1 'polypeptide(L)'
;MGPAAAQEATPAETAPAGARIVISLADRRLYLTGPDGGTRSFPVAIGRPGVPIPTGDSSVVRKRRNPTWRPTAHQRRDKPSLPPAVPPGPHNPLGRFALDLGWPAIAIHGTNEPDSIGRQASGGCFRMLPTDIETVFAATAVGTPVQVVRASLAAPAAVRPPVPAVTAAAPPPVAVRPAAPSAAAPAPIAPAAAPSPPPEPIPDPRCGSVTAPLRRMICDTPALALLDGRARGVQERFLAGLADPPARAAAAYALIQDERRFHERVSALCWIRSGTEADPAVAAAAQSCLSHALDQRLTDIAERIAGLNGRAHLASRP
;
A
#
# COMPACT_ATOMS: atom_id res chain seq x y z
N MET A 1 10.21 -1.16 43.60
CA MET A 1 9.23 -0.15 43.16
C MET A 1 10.01 1.05 42.64
N GLY A 2 10.24 1.14 41.33
CA GLY A 2 10.87 2.32 40.71
C GLY A 2 9.77 3.27 40.22
N PRO A 3 9.95 4.59 40.32
CA PRO A 3 8.90 5.53 39.98
C PRO A 3 8.63 5.46 38.47
N ALA A 4 7.36 5.29 38.12
CA ALA A 4 6.89 5.47 36.75
C ALA A 4 7.10 6.94 36.38
N ALA A 5 7.93 7.19 35.37
CA ALA A 5 8.08 8.51 34.78
C ALA A 5 6.72 8.96 34.23
N ALA A 6 6.11 9.92 34.91
CA ALA A 6 4.95 10.65 34.44
C ALA A 6 5.40 11.46 33.21
N GLN A 7 4.79 11.17 32.06
CA GLN A 7 4.98 11.97 30.86
C GLN A 7 4.06 13.18 30.95
N GLU A 8 4.67 14.37 31.03
CA GLU A 8 3.99 15.67 31.07
C GLU A 8 3.02 15.83 29.90
N ALA A 9 1.78 16.20 30.25
CA ALA A 9 0.75 16.54 29.28
C ALA A 9 1.14 17.85 28.58
N THR A 10 1.37 17.76 27.28
CA THR A 10 1.56 18.92 26.40
C THR A 10 0.24 19.72 26.36
N PRO A 11 0.24 21.07 26.34
CA PRO A 11 -0.98 21.85 26.34
C PRO A 11 -1.87 21.46 25.17
N ALA A 12 -3.18 21.41 25.40
CA ALA A 12 -4.17 21.07 24.38
C ALA A 12 -4.09 22.06 23.21
N GLU A 13 -3.41 21.64 22.14
CA GLU A 13 -3.45 22.27 20.84
C GLU A 13 -4.87 22.10 20.31
N THR A 14 -5.73 23.08 20.60
CA THR A 14 -7.11 23.14 20.11
C THR A 14 -7.09 23.05 18.59
N ALA A 15 -7.92 22.15 18.04
CA ALA A 15 -8.05 22.00 16.58
C ALA A 15 -8.26 23.37 15.90
N PRO A 16 -7.45 23.72 14.88
CA PRO A 16 -7.67 24.94 14.13
C PRO A 16 -9.07 24.92 13.51
N ALA A 17 -9.77 26.05 13.58
CA ALA A 17 -11.13 26.19 13.07
C ALA A 17 -11.22 25.69 11.62
N GLY A 18 -12.17 24.80 11.35
CA GLY A 18 -12.42 24.24 10.01
C GLY A 18 -11.74 22.90 9.71
N ALA A 19 -10.76 22.44 10.49
CA ALA A 19 -10.16 21.13 10.28
C ALA A 19 -11.12 20.00 10.69
N ARG A 20 -11.40 19.06 9.79
CA ARG A 20 -12.25 17.88 10.06
C ARG A 20 -11.79 16.64 9.32
N ILE A 21 -12.10 15.48 9.91
CA ILE A 21 -11.85 14.17 9.30
C ILE A 21 -13.19 13.49 9.01
N VAL A 22 -13.35 12.97 7.80
CA VAL A 22 -14.46 12.08 7.45
C VAL A 22 -13.90 10.77 6.91
N ILE A 23 -14.34 9.63 7.46
CA ILE A 23 -13.94 8.30 7.01
C ILE A 23 -15.13 7.64 6.33
N SER A 24 -14.98 7.35 5.04
CA SER A 24 -15.96 6.59 4.25
C SER A 24 -15.59 5.11 4.24
N LEU A 25 -16.46 4.28 4.79
CA LEU A 25 -16.29 2.82 4.77
C LEU A 25 -16.49 2.24 3.36
N ALA A 26 -17.42 2.80 2.57
CA ALA A 26 -17.64 2.38 1.18
C ALA A 26 -16.41 2.65 0.31
N ASP A 27 -15.82 3.84 0.44
CA ASP A 27 -14.65 4.22 -0.35
C ASP A 27 -13.36 3.63 0.19
N ARG A 28 -13.36 3.24 1.47
CA ARG A 28 -12.15 2.90 2.25
C ARG A 28 -11.15 4.05 2.18
N ARG A 29 -11.65 5.26 2.42
CA ARG A 29 -10.86 6.50 2.41
C ARG A 29 -11.15 7.35 3.63
N LEU A 30 -10.09 8.00 4.10
CA LEU A 30 -10.13 9.12 5.02
C LEU A 30 -10.02 10.41 4.21
N TYR A 31 -10.89 11.37 4.49
CA TYR A 31 -10.90 12.71 3.92
C TYR A 31 -10.55 13.69 5.04
N LEU A 32 -9.45 14.41 4.87
CA LEU A 32 -9.00 15.46 5.79
C LEU A 32 -9.24 16.81 5.12
N THR A 33 -10.17 17.58 5.66
CA THR A 33 -10.39 18.97 5.28
C THR A 33 -9.53 19.85 6.18
N GLY A 34 -8.69 20.69 5.58
CA GLY A 34 -7.86 21.67 6.28
C GLY A 34 -8.61 22.96 6.64
N PRO A 35 -7.98 23.87 7.40
CA PRO A 35 -8.55 25.18 7.75
C PRO A 35 -8.83 26.06 6.54
N ASP A 36 -8.11 25.84 5.44
CA ASP A 36 -8.27 26.49 4.14
C ASP A 36 -9.48 25.96 3.33
N GLY A 37 -10.20 24.95 3.85
CA GLY A 37 -11.29 24.26 3.16
C GLY A 37 -10.81 23.20 2.15
N GLY A 38 -9.51 23.09 1.92
CA GLY A 38 -8.93 22.09 1.02
C GLY A 38 -9.12 20.68 1.59
N THR A 39 -9.65 19.76 0.78
CA THR A 39 -9.86 18.37 1.22
C THR A 39 -8.87 17.43 0.53
N ARG A 40 -8.04 16.76 1.34
CA ARG A 40 -7.13 15.70 0.91
C ARG A 40 -7.74 14.34 1.25
N SER A 41 -7.53 13.35 0.41
CA SER A 41 -8.04 12.00 0.65
C SER A 41 -6.92 10.95 0.71
N PHE A 42 -7.04 10.02 1.65
CA PHE A 42 -6.05 9.00 1.97
C PHE A 42 -6.72 7.63 2.00
N PRO A 43 -6.14 6.58 1.41
CA PRO A 43 -6.69 5.24 1.53
C PRO A 43 -6.51 4.70 2.96
N VAL A 44 -7.49 3.92 3.41
CA VAL A 44 -7.44 3.28 4.73
C VAL A 44 -7.76 1.80 4.64
N ALA A 45 -7.19 0.97 5.52
CA ALA A 45 -7.76 -0.33 5.82
C ALA A 45 -8.83 -0.18 6.91
N ILE A 46 -9.93 -0.90 6.76
CA ILE A 46 -11.04 -0.93 7.72
C ILE A 46 -11.15 -2.32 8.34
N GLY A 47 -12.06 -2.48 9.31
CA GLY A 47 -12.34 -3.76 9.96
C GLY A 47 -12.61 -4.90 8.97
N ARG A 48 -12.11 -6.10 9.27
CA ARG A 48 -12.42 -7.32 8.52
C ARG A 48 -13.92 -7.67 8.61
N PRO A 49 -14.47 -8.44 7.67
CA PRO A 49 -15.88 -8.83 7.72
C PRO A 49 -16.24 -9.46 9.08
N GLY A 50 -17.38 -9.06 9.64
CA GLY A 50 -17.83 -9.51 10.96
C GLY A 50 -17.21 -8.77 12.15
N VAL A 51 -16.23 -7.88 11.95
CA VAL A 51 -15.73 -6.98 13.00
C VAL A 51 -16.52 -5.67 12.97
N PRO A 52 -17.25 -5.32 14.05
CA PRO A 52 -18.00 -4.08 14.08
C PRO A 52 -17.06 -2.87 14.09
N ILE A 53 -17.39 -1.88 13.25
CA ILE A 53 -16.73 -0.57 13.21
C ILE A 53 -17.78 0.46 13.62
N PRO A 54 -17.51 1.32 14.63
CA PRO A 54 -18.44 2.37 15.00
C PRO A 54 -18.62 3.36 13.84
N THR A 55 -19.85 3.84 13.69
CA THR A 55 -20.23 4.87 12.71
C THR A 55 -20.88 6.03 13.43
N GLY A 56 -20.77 7.24 12.86
CA GLY A 56 -21.24 8.48 13.48
C GLY A 56 -20.09 9.39 13.87
N ASP A 57 -20.37 10.32 14.77
CA ASP A 57 -19.44 11.38 15.15
C ASP A 57 -18.54 10.96 16.32
N SER A 58 -17.32 11.47 16.28
CA SER A 58 -16.26 11.28 17.25
C SER A 58 -15.28 12.46 17.17
N SER A 59 -14.16 12.36 17.85
CA SER A 59 -13.07 13.32 17.80
C SER A 59 -11.75 12.65 18.09
N VAL A 60 -10.65 13.28 17.68
CA VAL A 60 -9.31 12.86 18.10
C VAL A 60 -9.12 13.24 19.57
N VAL A 61 -9.04 12.24 20.45
CA VAL A 61 -8.87 12.48 21.90
C VAL A 61 -7.42 12.43 22.34
N ARG A 62 -6.56 11.76 21.57
CA ARG A 62 -5.12 11.67 21.88
C ARG A 62 -4.28 11.44 20.64
N LYS A 63 -3.14 12.10 20.58
CA LYS A 63 -2.08 11.89 19.58
C LYS A 63 -0.93 11.13 20.21
N ARG A 64 -0.49 10.02 19.60
CA ARG A 64 0.65 9.22 20.07
C ARG A 64 1.71 9.11 18.98
N ARG A 65 2.92 9.62 19.27
CA ARG A 65 4.13 9.35 18.48
C ARG A 65 4.81 8.09 19.03
N ASN A 66 5.32 7.25 18.14
CA ASN A 66 5.98 5.98 18.45
C ASN A 66 5.20 5.18 19.52
N PRO A 67 3.93 4.81 19.24
CA PRO A 67 3.10 4.13 20.23
C PRO A 67 3.61 2.72 20.51
N THR A 68 3.54 2.28 21.77
CA THR A 68 3.61 0.84 22.08
C THR A 68 2.26 0.20 21.73
N TRP A 69 2.28 -0.88 20.94
CA TRP A 69 1.07 -1.64 20.68
C TRP A 69 0.82 -2.65 21.79
N ARG A 70 -0.43 -2.73 22.24
CA ARG A 70 -0.90 -3.75 23.18
C ARG A 70 -2.12 -4.41 22.57
N PRO A 71 -2.10 -5.73 22.30
CA PRO A 71 -3.28 -6.41 21.75
C PRO A 71 -4.50 -6.22 22.65
N THR A 72 -5.68 -6.07 22.05
CA THR A 72 -6.93 -6.06 22.83
C THR A 72 -7.25 -7.46 23.35
N ALA A 73 -8.14 -7.56 24.34
CA ALA A 73 -8.61 -8.85 24.84
C ALA A 73 -9.22 -9.71 23.72
N HIS A 74 -9.94 -9.09 22.77
CA HIS A 74 -10.47 -9.78 21.60
C HIS A 74 -9.37 -10.34 20.70
N GLN A 75 -8.35 -9.55 20.38
CA GLN A 75 -7.22 -10.00 19.57
C GLN A 75 -6.46 -11.17 20.21
N ARG A 76 -6.32 -11.18 21.55
CA ARG A 76 -5.70 -12.30 22.26
C ARG A 76 -6.57 -13.55 22.28
N ARG A 77 -7.91 -13.41 22.31
CA ARG A 77 -8.80 -14.57 22.15
C ARG A 77 -8.64 -15.21 20.77
N ASP A 78 -8.57 -14.39 19.72
CA ASP A 78 -8.42 -14.87 18.34
C ASP A 78 -7.01 -15.44 18.08
N LYS A 79 -5.97 -14.85 18.68
CA LYS A 79 -4.58 -15.29 18.56
C LYS A 79 -3.88 -15.24 19.94
N PRO A 80 -3.97 -16.33 20.74
CA PRO A 80 -3.38 -16.37 22.08
C PRO A 80 -1.86 -16.20 22.13
N SER A 81 -1.16 -16.49 21.03
CA SER A 81 0.30 -16.35 20.90
C SER A 81 0.80 -14.91 20.73
N LEU A 82 -0.10 -13.91 20.71
CA LEU A 82 0.32 -12.51 20.59
C LEU A 82 1.10 -12.05 21.83
N PRO A 83 2.21 -11.30 21.65
CA PRO A 83 2.99 -10.79 22.77
C PRO A 83 2.17 -9.82 23.63
N PRO A 84 2.49 -9.66 24.93
CA PRO A 84 1.77 -8.76 25.83
C PRO A 84 1.78 -7.31 25.34
N ALA A 85 2.91 -6.89 24.74
CA ALA A 85 3.10 -5.62 24.08
C ALA A 85 4.16 -5.75 22.97
N VAL A 86 4.09 -4.87 21.98
CA VAL A 86 5.16 -4.67 20.97
C VAL A 86 5.63 -3.22 21.09
N PRO A 87 6.92 -2.98 21.39
CA PRO A 87 7.46 -1.64 21.51
C PRO A 87 7.47 -0.92 20.16
N PRO A 88 7.76 0.39 20.14
CA PRO A 88 7.91 1.13 18.88
C PRO A 88 9.01 0.53 18.02
N GLY A 89 8.79 0.44 16.70
CA GLY A 89 9.75 -0.11 15.76
C GLY A 89 9.09 -0.66 14.49
N PRO A 90 9.88 -1.22 13.55
CA PRO A 90 9.38 -1.71 12.26
C PRO A 90 8.30 -2.79 12.36
N HIS A 91 8.32 -3.58 13.43
CA HIS A 91 7.37 -4.68 13.66
C HIS A 91 6.10 -4.25 14.41
N ASN A 92 5.96 -2.98 14.76
CA ASN A 92 4.81 -2.49 15.51
C ASN A 92 3.60 -2.29 14.58
N PRO A 93 2.46 -2.95 14.83
CA PRO A 93 1.30 -2.87 13.94
C PRO A 93 0.55 -1.53 13.99
N LEU A 94 0.88 -0.65 14.94
CA LEU A 94 0.38 0.73 14.96
C LEU A 94 1.23 1.68 14.09
N GLY A 95 2.41 1.23 13.62
CA GLY A 95 3.38 2.08 12.95
C GLY A 95 3.93 3.18 13.88
N ARG A 96 4.35 4.31 13.29
CA ARG A 96 5.00 5.42 14.01
C ARG A 96 4.03 6.41 14.66
N PHE A 97 2.76 6.42 14.24
CA PHE A 97 1.79 7.42 14.65
C PHE A 97 0.42 6.81 14.86
N ALA A 98 -0.28 7.24 15.91
CA ALA A 98 -1.68 6.89 16.16
C ALA A 98 -2.46 8.09 16.69
N LEU A 99 -3.70 8.22 16.23
CA LEU A 99 -4.72 9.14 16.67
C LEU A 99 -5.83 8.32 17.32
N ASP A 100 -5.92 8.36 18.65
CA ASP A 100 -6.99 7.67 19.35
C ASP A 100 -8.28 8.48 19.22
N LEU A 101 -9.38 7.78 18.95
CA LEU A 101 -10.70 8.38 18.80
C LEU A 101 -11.49 8.30 20.11
N GLY A 102 -12.58 9.06 20.20
CA GLY A 102 -13.48 9.06 21.36
C GLY A 102 -14.17 7.72 21.64
N TRP A 103 -14.08 6.75 20.72
CA TRP A 103 -14.57 5.39 20.95
C TRP A 103 -13.51 4.49 21.58
N PRO A 104 -13.91 3.60 22.52
CA PRO A 104 -12.98 2.69 23.18
C PRO A 104 -12.18 1.84 22.19
N ALA A 105 -10.85 1.90 22.32
CA ALA A 105 -9.90 1.11 21.54
C ALA A 105 -9.99 1.27 20.01
N ILE A 106 -10.53 2.38 19.51
CA ILE A 106 -10.52 2.73 18.09
C ILE A 106 -9.52 3.85 17.84
N ALA A 107 -8.69 3.67 16.82
CA ALA A 107 -7.69 4.65 16.42
C ALA A 107 -7.55 4.73 14.90
N ILE A 108 -7.08 5.87 14.42
CA ILE A 108 -6.48 6.03 13.10
C ILE A 108 -4.97 5.91 13.28
N HIS A 109 -4.31 4.95 12.65
CA HIS A 109 -2.90 4.67 12.90
C HIS A 109 -2.16 4.21 11.65
N GLY A 110 -0.83 4.21 11.71
CA GLY A 110 0.02 3.66 10.66
C GLY A 110 -0.10 2.13 10.57
N THR A 111 0.78 1.49 9.81
CA THR A 111 0.81 0.02 9.77
C THR A 111 2.20 -0.47 9.41
N ASN A 112 2.58 -1.65 9.91
CA ASN A 112 3.71 -2.42 9.40
C ASN A 112 3.32 -3.34 8.23
N GLU A 113 2.03 -3.42 7.90
CA GLU A 113 1.47 -4.19 6.79
C GLU A 113 0.84 -3.24 5.75
N PRO A 114 1.62 -2.51 4.94
CA PRO A 114 1.08 -1.53 3.98
C PRO A 114 0.14 -2.17 2.94
N ASP A 115 0.32 -3.46 2.64
CA ASP A 115 -0.55 -4.20 1.72
C ASP A 115 -1.98 -4.36 2.23
N SER A 116 -2.21 -4.15 3.53
CA SER A 116 -3.55 -4.18 4.13
C SER A 116 -4.39 -2.95 3.76
N ILE A 117 -3.76 -1.85 3.31
CA ILE A 117 -4.45 -0.59 3.03
C ILE A 117 -5.40 -0.74 1.83
N GLY A 118 -6.61 -0.19 1.98
CA GLY A 118 -7.70 -0.36 1.00
C GLY A 118 -8.41 -1.72 1.09
N ARG A 119 -8.20 -2.49 2.17
CA ARG A 119 -8.88 -3.77 2.45
C ARG A 119 -9.71 -3.72 3.74
N GLN A 120 -10.60 -4.70 3.90
CA GLN A 120 -11.22 -5.05 5.17
C GLN A 120 -10.31 -6.02 5.92
N ALA A 121 -9.31 -5.50 6.63
CA ALA A 121 -8.20 -6.30 7.19
C ALA A 121 -7.88 -5.99 8.65
N SER A 122 -8.46 -4.93 9.22
CA SER A 122 -8.15 -4.52 10.59
C SER A 122 -9.01 -5.24 11.63
N GLY A 123 -8.61 -5.15 12.90
CA GLY A 123 -9.42 -5.56 14.05
C GLY A 123 -10.44 -4.52 14.51
N GLY A 124 -10.75 -3.52 13.68
CA GLY A 124 -11.73 -2.46 13.98
C GLY A 124 -11.19 -1.03 13.82
N CYS A 125 -9.87 -0.83 13.94
CA CYS A 125 -9.22 0.46 13.73
C CYS A 125 -9.05 0.83 12.24
N PHE A 126 -8.66 2.08 11.98
CA PHE A 126 -8.36 2.58 10.63
C PHE A 126 -6.85 2.58 10.41
N ARG A 127 -6.35 1.68 9.55
CA ARG A 127 -4.92 1.63 9.21
C ARG A 127 -4.64 2.57 8.05
N MET A 128 -3.49 3.23 8.07
CA MET A 128 -3.00 4.13 7.04
C MET A 128 -1.58 3.75 6.63
N LEU A 129 -1.17 4.14 5.43
CA LEU A 129 0.23 4.03 5.01
C LEU A 129 1.13 4.83 5.95
N PRO A 130 2.39 4.41 6.18
CA PRO A 130 3.32 5.11 7.07
C PRO A 130 3.49 6.60 6.75
N THR A 131 3.58 6.97 5.47
CA THR A 131 3.71 8.37 5.00
C THR A 131 2.42 9.16 5.18
N ASP A 132 1.28 8.52 4.94
CA ASP A 132 -0.03 9.16 5.01
C ASP A 132 -0.40 9.47 6.45
N ILE A 133 -0.16 8.53 7.38
CA ILE A 133 -0.42 8.79 8.81
C ILE A 133 0.47 9.91 9.34
N GLU A 134 1.71 10.04 8.88
CA GLU A 134 2.58 11.14 9.29
C GLU A 134 2.01 12.49 8.85
N THR A 135 1.50 12.56 7.63
CA THR A 135 0.83 13.75 7.07
C THR A 135 -0.44 14.09 7.85
N VAL A 136 -1.30 13.09 8.11
CA VAL A 136 -2.55 13.29 8.85
C VAL A 136 -2.27 13.64 10.30
N PHE A 137 -1.29 12.99 10.94
CA PHE A 137 -0.89 13.27 12.32
C PHE A 137 -0.37 14.68 12.49
N ALA A 138 0.42 15.18 11.53
CA ALA A 138 0.94 16.55 11.56
C ALA A 138 -0.19 17.59 11.39
N ALA A 139 -1.17 17.31 10.52
CA ALA A 139 -2.24 18.25 10.17
C ALA A 139 -3.48 18.18 11.07
N THR A 140 -3.52 17.26 12.04
CA THR A 140 -4.68 17.03 12.93
C THR A 140 -4.32 17.41 14.36
N ALA A 141 -5.20 18.10 15.07
CA ALA A 141 -4.99 18.41 16.49
C ALA A 141 -5.89 17.56 17.39
N VAL A 142 -5.65 17.61 18.70
CA VAL A 142 -6.59 17.03 19.66
C VAL A 142 -7.88 17.85 19.61
N GLY A 143 -9.02 17.17 19.66
CA GLY A 143 -10.34 17.77 19.48
C GLY A 143 -10.81 17.88 18.03
N THR A 144 -9.97 17.55 17.02
CA THR A 144 -10.42 17.56 15.62
C THR A 144 -11.63 16.63 15.45
N PRO A 145 -12.77 17.13 14.90
CA PRO A 145 -13.94 16.31 14.65
C PRO A 145 -13.65 15.19 13.67
N VAL A 146 -14.18 13.99 13.97
CA VAL A 146 -14.08 12.80 13.13
C VAL A 146 -15.48 12.25 12.90
N GLN A 147 -15.87 12.02 11.65
CA GLN A 147 -17.12 11.37 11.31
C GLN A 147 -16.86 10.10 10.51
N VAL A 148 -17.49 8.98 10.89
CA VAL A 148 -17.40 7.71 10.16
C VAL A 148 -18.74 7.41 9.50
N VAL A 149 -18.75 7.31 8.17
CA VAL A 149 -19.96 7.09 7.36
C VAL A 149 -19.87 5.78 6.58
N ARG A 150 -21.03 5.14 6.37
CA ARG A 150 -21.13 3.96 5.48
C ARG A 150 -21.18 4.34 4.01
N ALA A 151 -21.75 5.51 3.70
CA ALA A 151 -21.96 5.96 2.33
C ALA A 151 -20.65 6.34 1.62
N SER A 152 -20.64 6.22 0.29
CA SER A 152 -19.58 6.77 -0.55
C SER A 152 -19.67 8.29 -0.56
N LEU A 153 -18.51 8.94 -0.48
CA LEU A 153 -18.32 10.39 -0.57
C LEU A 153 -17.63 10.79 -1.88
N ALA A 154 -17.16 9.81 -2.66
CA ALA A 154 -16.77 10.05 -4.04
C ALA A 154 -18.03 10.36 -4.86
N ALA A 155 -18.00 11.42 -5.67
CA ALA A 155 -19.06 11.65 -6.66
C ALA A 155 -19.25 10.38 -7.51
N PRO A 156 -20.50 10.02 -7.89
CA PRO A 156 -20.73 8.84 -8.72
C PRO A 156 -19.89 8.97 -9.98
N ALA A 157 -18.95 8.04 -10.16
CA ALA A 157 -18.18 7.95 -11.39
C ALA A 157 -19.20 7.80 -12.53
N ALA A 158 -19.18 8.71 -13.49
CA ALA A 158 -19.98 8.58 -14.71
C ALA A 158 -19.80 7.15 -15.23
N VAL A 159 -20.91 6.43 -15.36
CA VAL A 159 -20.95 5.09 -15.94
C VAL A 159 -20.27 5.20 -17.30
N ARG A 160 -19.04 4.68 -17.41
CA ARG A 160 -18.40 4.53 -18.72
C ARG A 160 -19.27 3.52 -19.49
N PRO A 161 -19.79 3.87 -20.67
CA PRO A 161 -20.46 2.87 -21.50
C PRO A 161 -19.48 1.72 -21.80
N PRO A 162 -19.98 0.49 -21.98
CA PRO A 162 -19.14 -0.64 -22.36
C PRO A 162 -18.41 -0.30 -23.67
N VAL A 163 -17.10 -0.47 -23.65
CA VAL A 163 -16.27 -0.35 -24.86
C VAL A 163 -16.71 -1.49 -25.81
N PRO A 164 -17.08 -1.23 -27.07
CA PRO A 164 -17.39 -2.31 -28.00
C PRO A 164 -16.15 -3.16 -28.23
N ALA A 165 -16.34 -4.47 -28.32
CA ALA A 165 -15.28 -5.44 -28.56
C ALA A 165 -14.60 -5.13 -29.90
N VAL A 166 -13.32 -4.78 -29.86
CA VAL A 166 -12.49 -4.67 -31.06
C VAL A 166 -12.04 -6.07 -31.42
N THR A 167 -12.47 -6.56 -32.58
CA THR A 167 -11.97 -7.78 -33.20
C THR A 167 -10.49 -7.62 -33.53
N ALA A 168 -9.69 -8.60 -33.11
CA ALA A 168 -8.25 -8.64 -33.36
C ALA A 168 -7.96 -8.67 -34.87
N ALA A 169 -7.25 -7.67 -35.38
CA ALA A 169 -6.60 -7.73 -36.69
C ALA A 169 -5.20 -8.32 -36.53
N ALA A 170 -4.85 -9.26 -37.42
CA ALA A 170 -3.57 -9.96 -37.43
C ALA A 170 -2.39 -9.00 -37.74
N PRO A 171 -1.18 -9.27 -37.21
CA PRO A 171 0.00 -8.48 -37.53
C PRO A 171 0.48 -8.73 -38.97
N PRO A 172 1.08 -7.74 -39.65
CA PRO A 172 1.67 -7.91 -40.98
C PRO A 172 2.97 -8.73 -40.93
N PRO A 173 3.38 -9.36 -42.05
CA PRO A 173 4.60 -10.17 -42.09
C PRO A 173 5.87 -9.29 -42.08
N VAL A 174 6.86 -9.74 -41.30
CA VAL A 174 8.18 -9.13 -41.21
C VAL A 174 9.02 -9.52 -42.42
N ALA A 175 9.48 -8.55 -43.20
CA ALA A 175 10.43 -8.76 -44.29
C ALA A 175 11.87 -8.84 -43.77
N VAL A 176 12.60 -9.89 -44.17
CA VAL A 176 14.02 -10.09 -43.88
C VAL A 176 14.86 -9.24 -44.85
N ARG A 177 15.72 -8.36 -44.32
CA ARG A 177 16.72 -7.62 -45.10
C ARG A 177 18.05 -8.41 -45.17
N PRO A 178 18.76 -8.41 -46.30
CA PRO A 178 20.07 -9.05 -46.39
C PRO A 178 21.18 -8.19 -45.77
N ALA A 179 22.25 -8.86 -45.34
CA ALA A 179 23.43 -8.28 -44.70
C ALA A 179 24.30 -7.49 -45.69
N ALA A 180 24.87 -6.38 -45.22
CA ALA A 180 25.88 -5.58 -45.91
C ALA A 180 27.30 -5.95 -45.43
N PRO A 181 28.36 -5.76 -46.25
CA PRO A 181 29.69 -6.27 -45.96
C PRO A 181 30.51 -5.36 -45.03
N SER A 182 31.46 -6.04 -44.37
CA SER A 182 32.47 -5.56 -43.43
C SER A 182 33.46 -4.55 -44.04
N ALA A 183 33.75 -3.46 -43.33
CA ALA A 183 35.01 -2.73 -43.45
C ALA A 183 35.38 -1.93 -42.18
N ALA A 184 36.68 -2.02 -41.87
CA ALA A 184 37.54 -1.19 -41.02
C ALA A 184 37.40 -1.29 -39.48
N ALA A 185 38.50 -1.74 -38.87
CA ALA A 185 38.71 -1.87 -37.43
C ALA A 185 38.87 -0.49 -36.74
N PRO A 186 38.29 -0.30 -35.52
CA PRO A 186 38.67 0.81 -34.66
C PRO A 186 39.91 0.46 -33.81
N ALA A 187 40.70 1.50 -33.51
CA ALA A 187 41.88 1.46 -32.65
C ALA A 187 41.58 0.92 -31.24
N PRO A 188 42.58 0.40 -30.49
CA PRO A 188 42.35 -0.22 -29.19
C PRO A 188 41.84 0.81 -28.18
N ILE A 189 40.59 0.61 -27.72
CA ILE A 189 40.01 1.31 -26.58
C ILE A 189 40.64 0.70 -25.32
N ALA A 190 41.20 1.55 -24.45
CA ALA A 190 41.73 1.15 -23.14
C ALA A 190 40.69 0.34 -22.35
N PRO A 191 41.11 -0.62 -21.49
CA PRO A 191 40.16 -1.47 -20.78
C PRO A 191 39.25 -0.62 -19.90
N ALA A 192 37.96 -0.61 -20.25
CA ALA A 192 36.93 -0.03 -19.40
C ALA A 192 36.97 -0.73 -18.03
N ALA A 193 37.00 0.07 -16.97
CA ALA A 193 36.87 -0.43 -15.61
C ALA A 193 35.65 -1.34 -15.51
N ALA A 194 35.81 -2.48 -14.83
CA ALA A 194 34.75 -3.46 -14.64
C ALA A 194 33.48 -2.76 -14.12
N PRO A 195 32.29 -3.08 -14.67
CA PRO A 195 31.04 -2.51 -14.17
C PRO A 195 30.92 -2.84 -12.69
N SER A 196 30.63 -1.81 -11.88
CA SER A 196 30.37 -1.99 -10.45
C SER A 196 29.35 -3.11 -10.24
N PRO A 197 29.54 -3.98 -9.23
CA PRO A 197 28.58 -5.03 -8.94
C PRO A 197 27.19 -4.40 -8.73
N PRO A 198 26.12 -5.06 -9.21
CA PRO A 198 24.77 -4.55 -9.01
C PRO A 198 24.52 -4.35 -7.51
N PRO A 199 23.79 -3.28 -7.12
CA PRO A 199 23.47 -3.04 -5.72
C PRO A 199 22.75 -4.25 -5.14
N GLU A 200 23.09 -4.59 -3.91
CA GLU A 200 22.46 -5.71 -3.21
C GLU A 200 20.94 -5.51 -3.12
N PRO A 201 20.14 -6.58 -3.30
CA PRO A 201 18.69 -6.48 -3.21
C PRO A 201 18.29 -6.06 -1.79
N ILE A 202 17.57 -4.94 -1.68
CA ILE A 202 17.04 -4.45 -0.41
C ILE A 202 15.94 -5.42 0.06
N PRO A 203 16.06 -6.01 1.27
CA PRO A 203 15.04 -6.90 1.81
C PRO A 203 13.70 -6.18 1.92
N ASP A 204 12.63 -6.84 1.50
CA ASP A 204 11.29 -6.26 1.61
C ASP A 204 10.87 -6.18 3.08
N PRO A 205 10.65 -4.98 3.66
CA PRO A 205 10.27 -4.83 5.06
C PRO A 205 8.93 -5.50 5.37
N ARG A 206 8.08 -5.72 4.35
CA ARG A 206 6.81 -6.43 4.50
C ARG A 206 7.02 -7.88 4.94
N CYS A 207 8.12 -8.52 4.53
CA CYS A 207 8.37 -9.95 4.75
C CYS A 207 8.56 -10.34 6.23
N GLY A 208 8.96 -9.40 7.10
CA GLY A 208 9.19 -9.69 8.52
C GLY A 208 7.93 -9.91 9.38
N SER A 209 6.71 -9.78 8.82
CA SER A 209 5.46 -9.87 9.60
C SER A 209 4.29 -10.52 8.87
N VAL A 210 4.55 -11.17 7.73
CA VAL A 210 3.49 -11.67 6.85
C VAL A 210 2.78 -12.88 7.41
N THR A 211 1.45 -12.86 7.41
CA THR A 211 0.61 -14.03 7.71
C THR A 211 -0.24 -14.50 6.53
N ALA A 212 -0.30 -13.74 5.44
CA ALA A 212 -1.07 -14.12 4.26
C ALA A 212 -0.32 -15.18 3.43
N PRO A 213 -0.95 -16.32 3.03
CA PRO A 213 -0.27 -17.43 2.36
C PRO A 213 0.52 -17.02 1.11
N LEU A 214 -0.11 -16.28 0.19
CA LEU A 214 0.54 -15.76 -1.01
C LEU A 214 1.81 -14.96 -0.67
N ARG A 215 1.67 -14.03 0.27
CA ARG A 215 2.73 -13.09 0.60
C ARG A 215 3.88 -13.81 1.33
N ARG A 216 3.57 -14.82 2.14
CA ARG A 216 4.56 -15.68 2.79
C ARG A 216 5.36 -16.45 1.74
N MET A 217 4.69 -17.07 0.77
CA MET A 217 5.35 -17.78 -0.33
C MET A 217 6.27 -16.88 -1.15
N ILE A 218 5.87 -15.63 -1.43
CA ILE A 218 6.73 -14.63 -2.10
C ILE A 218 7.97 -14.34 -1.26
N CYS A 219 7.79 -14.11 0.04
CA CYS A 219 8.87 -13.72 0.95
C CYS A 219 9.85 -14.86 1.26
N ASP A 220 9.36 -16.09 1.38
CA ASP A 220 10.16 -17.27 1.74
C ASP A 220 10.91 -17.85 0.52
N THR A 221 10.54 -17.45 -0.70
CA THR A 221 11.16 -17.92 -1.95
C THR A 221 11.99 -16.80 -2.61
N PRO A 222 13.34 -16.84 -2.56
CA PRO A 222 14.20 -15.73 -3.01
C PRO A 222 13.93 -15.26 -4.44
N ALA A 223 13.68 -16.18 -5.38
CA ALA A 223 13.38 -15.83 -6.77
C ALA A 223 12.07 -15.04 -6.92
N LEU A 224 11.04 -15.40 -6.15
CA LEU A 224 9.74 -14.72 -6.18
C LEU A 224 9.84 -13.35 -5.49
N ALA A 225 10.56 -13.26 -4.37
CA ALA A 225 10.85 -11.99 -3.70
C ALA A 225 11.56 -11.00 -4.64
N LEU A 226 12.49 -11.48 -5.46
CA LEU A 226 13.19 -10.64 -6.43
C LEU A 226 12.26 -10.11 -7.52
N LEU A 227 11.39 -10.95 -8.08
CA LEU A 227 10.42 -10.54 -9.11
C LEU A 227 9.42 -9.51 -8.54
N ASP A 228 8.85 -9.77 -7.36
CA ASP A 228 7.95 -8.83 -6.68
C ASP A 228 8.66 -7.51 -6.33
N GLY A 229 9.91 -7.59 -5.87
CA GLY A 229 10.76 -6.43 -5.60
C GLY A 229 11.02 -5.57 -6.83
N ARG A 230 11.28 -6.18 -8.00
CA ARG A 230 11.43 -5.46 -9.28
C ARG A 230 10.16 -4.70 -9.65
N ALA A 231 8.99 -5.33 -9.48
CA ALA A 231 7.69 -4.74 -9.79
C ALA A 231 7.43 -3.50 -8.95
N ARG A 232 7.66 -3.61 -7.63
CA ARG A 232 7.58 -2.44 -6.74
C ARG A 232 8.59 -1.37 -7.06
N GLY A 233 9.85 -1.73 -7.31
CA GLY A 233 10.90 -0.74 -7.59
C GLY A 233 10.56 0.11 -8.82
N VAL A 234 9.89 -0.46 -9.82
CA VAL A 234 9.36 0.30 -10.97
C VAL A 234 8.28 1.29 -10.53
N GLN A 235 7.33 0.86 -9.70
CA GLN A 235 6.26 1.72 -9.17
C GLN A 235 6.83 2.84 -8.28
N GLU A 236 7.75 2.54 -7.37
CA GLU A 236 8.38 3.50 -6.47
C GLU A 236 9.15 4.58 -7.23
N ARG A 237 9.94 4.19 -8.24
CA ARG A 237 10.64 5.16 -9.11
C ARG A 237 9.68 6.07 -9.84
N PHE A 238 8.59 5.53 -10.36
CA PHE A 238 7.57 6.34 -11.01
C PHE A 238 6.92 7.34 -10.05
N LEU A 239 6.52 6.90 -8.85
CA LEU A 239 5.93 7.77 -7.84
C LEU A 239 6.90 8.87 -7.37
N ALA A 240 8.18 8.53 -7.22
CA ALA A 240 9.23 9.50 -6.89
C ALA A 240 9.41 10.58 -7.97
N GLY A 241 9.14 10.24 -9.25
CA GLY A 241 9.23 11.18 -10.37
C GLY A 241 8.05 12.16 -10.50
N LEU A 242 6.91 11.91 -9.83
CA LEU A 242 5.77 12.82 -9.84
C LEU A 242 6.02 13.95 -8.86
N ALA A 243 6.06 15.22 -9.29
CA ALA A 243 6.29 16.37 -8.41
C ALA A 243 5.02 16.80 -7.64
N ASP A 244 3.85 16.72 -8.27
CA ASP A 244 2.57 17.14 -7.71
C ASP A 244 2.05 16.17 -6.62
N PRO A 245 1.87 16.61 -5.35
CA PRO A 245 1.49 15.71 -4.26
C PRO A 245 0.11 15.04 -4.42
N PRO A 246 -0.97 15.75 -4.83
CA PRO A 246 -2.25 15.13 -5.15
C PRO A 246 -2.18 14.09 -6.27
N ALA A 247 -1.51 14.38 -7.38
CA ALA A 247 -1.33 13.42 -8.47
C ALA A 247 -0.51 12.20 -8.03
N ARG A 248 0.56 12.41 -7.25
CA ARG A 248 1.36 11.33 -6.65
C ARG A 248 0.50 10.44 -5.75
N ALA A 249 -0.34 11.02 -4.90
CA ALA A 249 -1.24 10.28 -4.02
C ALA A 249 -2.30 9.48 -4.81
N ALA A 250 -2.87 10.08 -5.86
CA ALA A 250 -3.82 9.40 -6.74
C ALA A 250 -3.18 8.23 -7.51
N ALA A 251 -1.97 8.44 -8.04
CA ALA A 251 -1.19 7.42 -8.73
C ALA A 251 -0.78 6.27 -7.78
N ALA A 252 -0.30 6.61 -6.57
CA ALA A 252 0.05 5.63 -5.54
C ALA A 252 -1.16 4.75 -5.19
N TYR A 253 -2.32 5.37 -5.00
CA TYR A 253 -3.55 4.63 -4.76
C TYR A 253 -3.93 3.70 -5.92
N ALA A 254 -3.85 4.18 -7.16
CA ALA A 254 -4.16 3.36 -8.34
C ALA A 254 -3.23 2.13 -8.45
N LEU A 255 -1.94 2.31 -8.16
CA LEU A 255 -0.95 1.22 -8.18
C LEU A 255 -1.17 0.22 -7.03
N ILE A 256 -1.53 0.70 -5.84
CA ILE A 256 -1.91 -0.16 -4.70
C ILE A 256 -3.17 -0.96 -5.03
N GLN A 257 -4.18 -0.36 -5.68
CA GLN A 257 -5.39 -1.08 -6.08
C GLN A 257 -5.09 -2.12 -7.17
N ASP A 258 -4.19 -1.84 -8.10
CA ASP A 258 -3.74 -2.81 -9.10
C ASP A 258 -2.99 -3.97 -8.45
N GLU A 259 -2.10 -3.69 -7.49
CA GLU A 259 -1.42 -4.70 -6.69
C GLU A 259 -2.41 -5.61 -5.96
N ARG A 260 -3.44 -5.01 -5.36
CA ARG A 260 -4.51 -5.77 -4.70
C ARG A 260 -5.22 -6.69 -5.68
N ARG A 261 -5.67 -6.17 -6.83
CA ARG A 261 -6.38 -6.98 -7.84
C ARG A 261 -5.50 -8.10 -8.37
N PHE A 262 -4.20 -7.85 -8.54
CA PHE A 262 -3.26 -8.89 -8.90
C PHE A 262 -3.17 -9.97 -7.81
N HIS A 263 -2.94 -9.61 -6.55
CA HIS A 263 -2.83 -10.59 -5.46
C HIS A 263 -4.11 -11.41 -5.27
N GLU A 264 -5.29 -10.79 -5.37
CA GLU A 264 -6.57 -11.49 -5.28
C GLU A 264 -6.74 -12.50 -6.44
N ARG A 265 -6.45 -12.08 -7.68
CA ARG A 265 -6.52 -12.97 -8.85
C ARG A 265 -5.51 -14.11 -8.76
N VAL A 266 -4.26 -13.81 -8.44
CA VAL A 266 -3.16 -14.78 -8.46
C VAL A 266 -3.26 -15.79 -7.34
N SER A 267 -3.73 -15.38 -6.16
CA SER A 267 -4.00 -16.35 -5.07
C SER A 267 -5.02 -17.41 -5.53
N ALA A 268 -6.06 -17.00 -6.25
CA ALA A 268 -7.06 -17.92 -6.80
C ALA A 268 -6.51 -18.76 -7.96
N LEU A 269 -5.84 -18.12 -8.94
CA LEU A 269 -5.31 -18.79 -10.13
C LEU A 269 -4.23 -19.82 -9.80
N CYS A 270 -3.33 -19.49 -8.86
CA CYS A 270 -2.25 -20.37 -8.43
C CYS A 270 -2.62 -21.28 -7.26
N TRP A 271 -3.91 -21.32 -6.87
CA TRP A 271 -4.42 -22.16 -5.77
C TRP A 271 -3.66 -21.98 -4.44
N ILE A 272 -3.27 -20.74 -4.14
CA ILE A 272 -2.51 -20.41 -2.93
C ILE A 272 -3.48 -20.07 -1.80
N ARG A 273 -3.53 -20.96 -0.81
CA ARG A 273 -4.33 -20.87 0.41
C ARG A 273 -3.50 -21.31 1.60
N SER A 274 -4.03 -21.12 2.81
CA SER A 274 -3.35 -21.61 4.01
C SER A 274 -3.15 -23.13 3.91
N GLY A 275 -1.92 -23.60 4.08
CA GLY A 275 -1.57 -25.02 4.01
C GLY A 275 -1.15 -25.51 2.63
N THR A 276 -1.17 -24.66 1.58
CA THR A 276 -0.56 -24.95 0.28
C THR A 276 0.92 -25.34 0.43
N GLU A 277 1.60 -24.82 1.46
CA GLU A 277 3.01 -25.10 1.73
C GLU A 277 3.29 -26.47 2.37
N ALA A 278 2.26 -27.21 2.80
CA ALA A 278 2.43 -28.49 3.51
C ALA A 278 2.76 -29.67 2.58
N ASP A 279 2.39 -29.57 1.30
CA ASP A 279 2.69 -30.57 0.28
C ASP A 279 3.74 -30.01 -0.69
N PRO A 280 4.95 -30.61 -0.79
CA PRO A 280 6.02 -30.11 -1.65
C PRO A 280 5.66 -30.01 -3.13
N ALA A 281 4.85 -30.94 -3.66
CA ALA A 281 4.46 -30.94 -5.06
C ALA A 281 3.45 -29.81 -5.35
N VAL A 282 2.49 -29.60 -4.43
CA VAL A 282 1.53 -28.50 -4.52
C VAL A 282 2.25 -27.15 -4.36
N ALA A 283 3.20 -27.05 -3.43
CA ALA A 283 4.00 -25.85 -3.22
C ALA A 283 4.84 -25.52 -4.46
N ALA A 284 5.48 -26.50 -5.09
CA ALA A 284 6.26 -26.29 -6.31
C ALA A 284 5.39 -25.81 -7.49
N ALA A 285 4.21 -26.41 -7.67
CA ALA A 285 3.26 -25.97 -8.71
C ALA A 285 2.77 -24.54 -8.47
N ALA A 286 2.46 -24.19 -7.22
CA ALA A 286 2.06 -22.84 -6.83
C ALA A 286 3.18 -21.81 -7.05
N GLN A 287 4.43 -22.15 -6.70
CA GLN A 287 5.61 -21.31 -6.95
C GLN A 287 5.84 -21.08 -8.45
N SER A 288 5.73 -22.13 -9.28
CA SER A 288 5.88 -22.00 -10.73
C SER A 288 4.81 -21.08 -11.34
N CYS A 289 3.56 -21.25 -10.93
CA CYS A 289 2.47 -20.36 -11.35
C CYS A 289 2.71 -18.91 -10.91
N LEU A 290 3.13 -18.71 -9.66
CA LEU A 290 3.38 -17.40 -9.09
C LEU A 290 4.56 -16.69 -9.78
N SER A 291 5.63 -17.43 -10.11
CA SER A 291 6.76 -16.90 -10.87
C SER A 291 6.32 -16.34 -12.22
N HIS A 292 5.50 -17.09 -12.97
CA HIS A 292 4.99 -16.63 -14.26
C HIS A 292 4.10 -15.40 -14.11
N ALA A 293 3.20 -15.39 -13.11
CA ALA A 293 2.32 -14.26 -12.86
C ALA A 293 3.09 -12.99 -12.46
N LEU A 294 4.13 -13.11 -11.63
CA LEU A 294 4.96 -11.98 -11.22
C LEU A 294 5.79 -11.41 -12.38
N ASP A 295 6.28 -12.28 -13.28
CA ASP A 295 6.99 -11.84 -14.48
C ASP A 295 6.07 -11.07 -15.43
N GLN A 296 4.86 -11.59 -15.70
CA GLN A 296 3.85 -10.87 -16.49
C GLN A 296 3.49 -9.52 -15.87
N ARG A 297 3.40 -9.46 -14.54
CA ARG A 297 3.08 -8.22 -13.83
C ARG A 297 4.14 -7.12 -14.04
N LEU A 298 5.41 -7.47 -14.20
CA LEU A 298 6.44 -6.47 -14.49
C LEU A 298 6.12 -5.71 -15.78
N THR A 299 5.65 -6.43 -16.80
CA THR A 299 5.21 -5.87 -18.07
C THR A 299 3.94 -5.04 -17.90
N ASP A 300 2.92 -5.59 -17.22
CA ASP A 300 1.64 -4.88 -16.96
C ASP A 300 1.85 -3.55 -16.22
N ILE A 301 2.78 -3.50 -15.27
CA ILE A 301 3.10 -2.28 -14.52
C ILE A 301 3.67 -1.21 -15.44
N ALA A 302 4.56 -1.58 -16.37
CA ALA A 302 5.14 -0.62 -17.30
C ALA A 302 4.06 0.02 -18.19
N GLU A 303 3.14 -0.79 -18.73
CA GLU A 303 1.99 -0.31 -19.50
C GLU A 303 1.07 0.57 -18.67
N ARG A 304 0.78 0.17 -17.43
CA ARG A 304 -0.08 0.93 -16.53
C ARG A 304 0.52 2.29 -16.20
N ILE A 305 1.82 2.36 -15.93
CA ILE A 305 2.55 3.60 -15.68
C ILE A 305 2.50 4.49 -16.93
N ALA A 306 2.72 3.94 -18.13
CA ALA A 306 2.59 4.70 -19.38
C ALA A 306 1.18 5.30 -19.54
N GLY A 307 0.13 4.55 -19.20
CA GLY A 307 -1.24 5.04 -19.20
C GLY A 307 -1.51 6.14 -18.15
N LEU A 308 -0.90 6.04 -16.97
CA LEU A 308 -1.00 7.08 -15.93
C LEU A 308 -0.28 8.37 -16.35
N ASN A 309 0.90 8.26 -16.98
CA ASN A 309 1.61 9.40 -17.57
C ASN A 309 0.78 10.09 -18.66
N GLY A 310 0.12 9.33 -19.53
CA GLY A 310 -0.77 9.90 -20.55
C GLY A 310 -1.94 10.69 -19.96
N ARG A 311 -2.53 10.22 -18.85
CA ARG A 311 -3.59 10.95 -18.14
C ARG A 311 -3.08 12.18 -17.41
N ALA A 312 -1.90 12.10 -16.81
CA ALA A 312 -1.27 13.25 -16.17
C ALA A 312 -0.96 14.36 -17.19
N HIS A 313 -0.44 14.00 -18.37
CA HIS A 313 -0.19 14.95 -19.46
C HIS A 313 -1.47 15.59 -20.02
N LEU A 314 -2.56 14.84 -20.13
CA LEU A 314 -3.85 15.37 -20.59
C LEU A 314 -4.48 16.32 -19.56
N ALA A 315 -4.29 16.06 -18.26
CA ALA A 315 -4.78 16.93 -17.18
C ALA A 315 -3.97 18.23 -17.02
N SER A 316 -2.75 18.29 -17.59
CA SER A 316 -1.86 19.45 -17.54
C SER A 316 -1.88 20.32 -18.81
N ARG A 317 -2.74 20.02 -19.80
CA ARG A 317 -2.93 20.91 -20.96
C ARG A 317 -3.98 21.98 -20.60
N PRO A 318 -3.69 23.27 -20.84
CA PRO A 318 -4.62 24.37 -20.55
C PRO A 318 -5.89 24.29 -21.40
#